data_AF-A0A3B8WSF3-F1
#
_entry.id   AF-A0A3B8WSF3-F1
#
_cell.length_a   1.000
_cell.length_b   1.000
_cell.length_c   1.000
_cell.angle_alpha   90.00
_cell.angle_beta   90.00
_cell.angle_gamma   90.00
#
_symmetry.space_group_name_H-M   'P 1'
#
loop_
_entity.id
_entity.type
_entity.pdbx_description
1 polymer ?
#
loop_
_entity_poly.entity_id
_entity_poly.type
_entity_poly.pdbx_seq_one_letter_code
_entity_poly.pdbx_strand_id
1 'polypeptide(L)'
;MRRVVFNQKGGVGKSSITCNLAAISAARGKRTLVVDLDPQGNSTHYLLGKPAAELKDTVADLLEQTVAFSVFNRRPDEFVHASSFDNLYVLPSSPELDFLERKLEAKHKIYKLREFLKKLSDSFDEIYIDTAPALNF
;
A
#
# COMPACT_ATOMS: atom_id res chain seq x y z
N MET A 1 13.23 4.33 -5.43
CA MET A 1 12.38 5.21 -6.26
C MET A 1 10.91 4.86 -5.98
N ARG A 2 9.95 5.76 -6.28
CA ARG A 2 8.51 5.46 -6.14
C ARG A 2 7.85 5.42 -7.51
N ARG A 3 7.07 4.38 -7.78
CA ARG A 3 6.30 4.23 -9.03
C ARG A 3 4.83 3.94 -8.68
N VAL A 4 3.92 4.63 -9.36
CA VAL A 4 2.48 4.40 -9.22
C VAL A 4 1.98 3.76 -10.51
N VAL A 5 1.22 2.68 -10.41
CA VAL A 5 0.56 2.04 -11.55
C VAL A 5 -0.91 2.43 -11.54
N PHE A 6 -1.28 3.37 -12.39
CA PHE A 6 -2.61 3.97 -12.40
C PHE A 6 -3.32 3.82 -13.75
N ASN A 7 -4.62 3.53 -13.71
CA ASN A 7 -5.53 3.56 -14.85
C ASN A 7 -6.99 3.52 -14.33
N GLN A 8 -7.83 4.44 -14.82
CA GLN A 8 -9.26 4.52 -14.48
C GLN A 8 -10.06 3.31 -14.93
N LYS A 9 -9.59 2.57 -15.94
CA LYS A 9 -10.27 1.35 -16.39
C LYS A 9 -9.92 0.18 -15.46
N GLY A 10 -10.96 -0.51 -14.98
CA GLY A 10 -10.83 -1.80 -14.28
C GLY A 10 -10.36 -2.92 -15.21
N GLY A 11 -9.68 -3.94 -14.65
CA GLY A 11 -9.32 -5.15 -15.41
C GLY A 11 -8.21 -4.99 -16.46
N VAL A 12 -7.44 -3.89 -16.43
CA VAL A 12 -6.33 -3.65 -17.38
C VAL A 12 -4.98 -4.19 -16.91
N GLY A 13 -4.96 -4.99 -15.84
CA GLY A 13 -3.75 -5.63 -15.33
C GLY A 13 -2.86 -4.79 -14.40
N LYS A 14 -3.40 -3.73 -13.77
CA LYS A 14 -2.63 -2.85 -12.83
C LYS A 14 -1.94 -3.65 -11.73
N SER A 15 -2.71 -4.40 -10.94
CA SER A 15 -2.17 -5.22 -9.84
C SER A 15 -1.15 -6.25 -10.32
N SER A 16 -1.43 -6.89 -11.47
CA SER A 16 -0.49 -7.83 -12.08
C SER A 16 0.83 -7.15 -12.48
N ILE A 17 0.77 -5.98 -13.11
CA ILE A 17 1.96 -5.21 -13.50
C ILE A 17 2.72 -4.76 -12.24
N THR A 18 2.02 -4.22 -11.23
CA THR A 18 2.60 -3.81 -9.95
C THR A 18 3.36 -4.96 -9.29
N CYS A 19 2.72 -6.10 -9.11
CA CYS A 19 3.33 -7.27 -8.46
C CYS A 19 4.53 -7.80 -9.24
N ASN A 20 4.45 -7.91 -10.57
CA ASN A 20 5.54 -8.43 -11.39
C ASN A 20 6.75 -7.48 -11.43
N LEU A 21 6.52 -6.17 -11.55
CA LEU A 21 7.61 -5.19 -11.51
C LEU A 21 8.30 -5.19 -10.13
N ALA A 22 7.52 -5.30 -9.06
CA ALA A 22 8.05 -5.40 -7.71
C ALA A 22 8.85 -6.70 -7.49
N ALA A 23 8.36 -7.84 -7.99
CA ALA A 23 9.07 -9.11 -7.92
C ALA A 23 10.40 -9.06 -8.68
N ILE A 24 10.44 -8.47 -9.88
CA ILE A 24 11.69 -8.28 -10.65
C ILE A 24 12.69 -7.39 -9.89
N SER A 25 12.21 -6.32 -9.25
CA SER A 25 13.04 -5.45 -8.43
C SER A 25 13.63 -6.20 -7.23
N ALA A 26 12.80 -6.96 -6.51
CA ALA A 26 13.21 -7.77 -5.36
C ALA A 26 14.23 -8.85 -5.75
N ALA A 27 13.99 -9.55 -6.87
CA ALA A 27 14.91 -10.56 -7.41
C ALA A 27 16.27 -9.98 -7.84
N ARG A 28 16.36 -8.67 -8.09
CA ARG A 28 17.61 -7.94 -8.33
C ARG A 28 18.29 -7.45 -7.04
N GLY A 29 17.85 -7.93 -5.89
CA GLY A 29 18.40 -7.61 -4.58
C GLY A 29 17.96 -6.27 -4.00
N LYS A 30 16.94 -5.61 -4.58
CA LYS A 30 16.41 -4.36 -4.04
C LYS A 30 15.38 -4.63 -2.96
N ARG A 31 15.50 -3.97 -1.81
CA ARG A 31 14.43 -3.97 -0.79
C ARG A 31 13.21 -3.28 -1.37
N THR A 32 12.20 -4.06 -1.70
CA THR A 32 11.06 -3.62 -2.51
C THR A 32 9.77 -3.70 -1.72
N LEU A 33 9.00 -2.61 -1.71
CA LEU A 33 7.69 -2.53 -1.08
C LEU A 33 6.59 -2.39 -2.14
N VAL A 34 5.54 -3.19 -2.02
CA VAL A 34 4.25 -2.95 -2.69
C VAL A 34 3.31 -2.30 -1.69
N VAL A 35 2.72 -1.16 -2.07
CA VAL A 35 1.65 -0.50 -1.31
C VAL A 35 0.36 -0.70 -2.10
N ASP A 36 -0.60 -1.39 -1.51
CA ASP A 36 -1.88 -1.69 -2.14
C ASP A 36 -2.95 -0.71 -1.63
N LEU A 37 -3.35 0.23 -2.49
CA LEU A 37 -4.37 1.23 -2.20
C LEU A 37 -5.74 0.88 -2.81
N ASP A 38 -5.89 -0.31 -3.41
CA ASP A 38 -7.19 -0.78 -3.91
C ASP A 38 -7.91 -1.55 -2.79
N PRO A 39 -9.09 -1.12 -2.30
CA PRO A 39 -9.84 -1.82 -1.25
C PRO A 39 -10.13 -3.29 -1.56
N GLN A 40 -10.10 -3.69 -2.84
CA GLN A 40 -10.25 -5.09 -3.25
C GLN A 40 -9.04 -5.96 -2.87
N GLY A 41 -7.86 -5.36 -2.66
CA GLY A 41 -6.69 -6.05 -2.12
C GLY A 41 -6.09 -7.11 -3.03
N ASN A 42 -6.19 -6.96 -4.35
CA ASN A 42 -5.72 -7.96 -5.30
C ASN A 42 -4.20 -8.19 -5.21
N SER A 43 -3.41 -7.11 -5.09
CA SER A 43 -1.95 -7.21 -4.93
C SER A 43 -1.59 -7.83 -3.58
N THR A 44 -2.31 -7.45 -2.53
CA THR A 44 -2.21 -8.02 -1.18
C THR A 44 -2.42 -9.53 -1.18
N HIS A 45 -3.55 -9.99 -1.73
CA HIS A 45 -3.87 -11.42 -1.81
C HIS A 45 -2.86 -12.19 -2.64
N TYR A 46 -2.46 -11.63 -3.79
CA TYR A 46 -1.51 -12.28 -4.69
C TYR A 46 -0.12 -12.49 -4.05
N LEU A 47 0.36 -11.52 -3.26
CA LEU A 47 1.71 -11.55 -2.69
C LEU A 47 1.79 -12.20 -1.30
N LEU A 48 0.72 -12.14 -0.51
CA LEU A 48 0.70 -12.68 0.85
C LEU A 48 -0.08 -14.00 0.97
N GLY A 49 -0.83 -14.39 -0.06
CA GLY A 49 -1.67 -15.60 -0.06
C GLY A 49 -2.84 -15.52 0.92
N LYS A 50 -3.19 -14.32 1.40
CA LYS A 50 -4.29 -14.07 2.34
C LYS A 50 -5.18 -12.93 1.86
N PRO A 51 -6.51 -13.04 1.98
CA PRO A 51 -7.41 -11.93 1.67
C PRO A 51 -7.09 -10.70 2.54
N ALA A 52 -7.22 -9.51 1.97
CA ALA A 52 -6.98 -8.25 2.68
C ALA A 52 -7.84 -8.11 3.96
N ALA A 53 -9.07 -8.63 3.93
CA ALA A 53 -10.00 -8.61 5.08
C ALA A 53 -9.53 -9.44 6.30
N GLU A 54 -8.55 -10.33 6.14
CA GLU A 54 -8.01 -11.14 7.23
C GLU A 54 -6.74 -10.55 7.85
N LEU A 55 -6.21 -9.48 7.24
CA LEU A 55 -4.97 -8.85 7.66
C LEU A 55 -5.24 -7.70 8.62
N LYS A 56 -4.28 -7.51 9.54
CA LYS A 56 -4.16 -6.33 10.38
C LYS A 56 -2.94 -5.54 9.93
N ASP A 57 -2.81 -4.33 10.46
CA ASP A 57 -1.66 -3.48 10.18
C ASP A 57 -1.59 -3.18 8.67
N THR A 58 -2.68 -2.63 8.15
CA THR A 58 -2.93 -2.32 6.75
C THR A 58 -2.71 -0.84 6.44
N VAL A 59 -2.81 -0.45 5.17
CA VAL A 59 -2.88 0.97 4.77
C VAL A 59 -4.02 1.69 5.49
N ALA A 60 -5.17 1.04 5.68
CA ALA A 60 -6.30 1.64 6.37
C ALA A 60 -5.95 1.96 7.83
N ASP A 61 -5.35 1.00 8.56
CA ASP A 61 -4.91 1.20 9.95
C ASP A 61 -3.85 2.31 10.04
N LEU A 62 -2.93 2.36 9.07
CA LEU A 62 -1.91 3.39 8.99
C LEU A 62 -2.53 4.79 8.83
N LEU A 63 -3.52 4.92 7.94
CA LEU A 63 -4.20 6.18 7.68
C LEU A 63 -5.19 6.56 8.79
N GLU A 64 -5.80 5.60 9.50
CA GLU A 64 -6.73 5.86 10.60
C GLU A 64 -6.07 6.61 11.76
N GLN A 65 -4.77 6.39 11.99
CA GLN A 65 -3.96 7.17 12.94
C GLN A 65 -3.93 8.68 12.63
N THR A 66 -4.34 9.09 11.44
CA THR A 66 -4.42 10.51 11.05
C THR A 66 -5.77 11.14 11.37
N VAL A 67 -6.81 10.32 11.57
CA VAL A 67 -8.16 10.73 11.96
C VAL A 67 -8.30 10.72 13.47
N ALA A 68 -7.74 9.71 14.13
CA ALA A 68 -7.76 9.61 15.58
C ALA A 68 -6.79 10.62 16.19
N PHE A 69 -7.23 11.39 17.20
CA PHE A 69 -6.35 12.15 18.09
C PHE A 69 -5.56 11.17 18.99
N SER A 70 -4.66 10.39 18.40
CA SER A 70 -3.80 9.47 19.13
C SER A 70 -2.53 10.19 19.59
N VAL A 71 -2.20 10.04 20.87
CA VAL A 71 -0.95 10.50 21.48
C VAL A 71 0.24 9.61 21.07
N PHE A 72 -0.04 8.40 20.57
CA PHE A 72 0.96 7.42 20.15
C PHE A 72 0.67 6.96 18.72
N ASN A 73 1.41 7.52 17.77
CA ASN A 73 1.40 7.06 16.38
C ASN A 73 2.53 6.03 16.19
N ARG A 74 2.16 4.84 15.74
CA ARG A 74 3.08 3.78 15.33
C ARG A 74 3.82 4.21 14.07
N ARG A 75 5.03 3.68 13.88
CA ARG A 75 5.85 3.98 12.69
C ARG A 75 5.29 3.27 11.46
N PRO A 76 5.38 3.86 10.25
CA PRO A 76 4.83 3.23 9.04
C PRO A 76 5.41 1.85 8.71
N ASP A 77 6.66 1.57 9.08
CA ASP A 77 7.29 0.26 8.88
C ASP A 77 6.66 -0.85 9.73
N GLU A 78 5.97 -0.50 10.84
CA GLU A 78 5.23 -1.47 11.66
C GLU A 78 3.95 -1.98 10.99
N PHE A 79 3.56 -1.41 9.85
CA PHE A 79 2.42 -1.82 9.03
C PHE A 79 2.85 -2.64 7.81
N VAL A 80 4.15 -2.94 7.69
CA VAL A 80 4.69 -3.68 6.55
C VAL A 80 4.81 -5.16 6.87
N HIS A 81 4.33 -5.98 5.94
CA HIS A 81 4.36 -7.44 6.01
C HIS A 81 5.44 -7.97 5.07
N ALA A 82 6.21 -8.94 5.55
CA ALA A 82 7.09 -9.72 4.68
C ALA A 82 6.24 -10.68 3.83
N SER A 83 6.55 -10.76 2.53
CA SER A 83 6.01 -11.82 1.68
C SER A 83 6.85 -13.11 1.80
N SER A 84 6.43 -14.18 1.13
CA SER A 84 7.24 -15.40 1.00
C SER A 84 8.46 -15.23 0.06
N PHE A 85 8.62 -14.07 -0.58
CA PHE A 85 9.71 -13.80 -1.51
C PHE A 85 10.76 -12.89 -0.88
N ASP A 86 12.03 -13.24 -1.05
CA ASP A 86 13.15 -12.46 -0.54
C ASP A 86 13.11 -11.02 -1.06
N ASN A 87 13.39 -10.07 -0.16
CA ASN A 87 13.40 -8.63 -0.43
C ASN A 87 12.06 -8.03 -0.88
N LEU A 88 10.95 -8.78 -0.87
CA LEU A 88 9.64 -8.28 -1.26
C LEU A 88 8.71 -8.19 -0.05
N TYR A 89 8.20 -6.98 0.15
CA TYR A 89 7.36 -6.63 1.28
C TYR A 89 6.07 -5.98 0.77
N VAL A 90 5.03 -6.03 1.59
CA VAL A 90 3.70 -5.53 1.26
C VAL A 90 3.21 -4.66 2.41
N LEU A 91 2.76 -3.45 2.10
CA LEU A 91 1.87 -2.68 2.97
C LEU A 91 0.45 -2.99 2.48
N PRO A 92 -0.27 -3.90 3.15
CA PRO A 92 -1.48 -4.51 2.61
C PRO A 92 -2.64 -3.53 2.58
N SER A 93 -3.53 -3.72 1.61
CA SER A 93 -4.80 -3.03 1.55
C SER A 93 -5.76 -3.53 2.62
N SER A 94 -6.90 -2.86 2.76
CA SER A 94 -8.06 -3.40 3.46
C SER A 94 -9.37 -2.84 2.88
N PRO A 95 -10.50 -3.59 3.01
CA PRO A 95 -11.81 -3.09 2.62
C PRO A 95 -12.22 -1.80 3.33
N GLU A 96 -11.69 -1.54 4.52
CA GLU A 96 -11.93 -0.34 5.32
C GLU A 96 -11.46 0.94 4.62
N LEU A 97 -10.55 0.84 3.64
CA LEU A 97 -10.13 1.96 2.81
C LEU A 97 -11.33 2.69 2.22
N ASP A 98 -12.35 1.99 1.67
CA ASP A 98 -13.56 2.58 1.07
C ASP A 98 -14.27 3.56 2.01
N PHE A 99 -14.31 3.24 3.30
CA PHE A 99 -14.93 4.10 4.32
C PHE A 99 -14.02 5.26 4.69
N LEU A 100 -12.71 5.01 4.78
CA LEU A 100 -11.73 6.01 5.16
C LEU A 100 -11.58 7.10 4.09
N GLU A 101 -11.73 6.76 2.81
CA GLU A 101 -11.74 7.74 1.71
C GLU A 101 -12.84 8.78 1.85
N ARG A 102 -13.99 8.38 2.39
CA ARG A 102 -15.15 9.27 2.57
C ARG A 102 -15.03 10.13 3.83
N LYS A 103 -14.33 9.64 4.85
CA LYS A 103 -14.17 10.34 6.15
C LYS A 103 -13.10 11.42 6.13
N LEU A 104 -12.05 11.24 5.34
CA LEU A 104 -10.95 12.20 5.25
C LEU A 104 -11.21 13.24 4.17
N GLU A 105 -11.00 14.52 4.48
CA GLU A 105 -10.91 15.53 3.43
C GLU A 105 -9.78 15.16 2.46
N ALA A 106 -10.08 15.17 1.16
CA ALA A 106 -9.18 14.65 0.12
C ALA A 106 -7.75 15.22 0.20
N LYS A 107 -7.59 16.51 0.50
CA LYS A 107 -6.27 17.15 0.65
C LYS A 107 -5.49 16.56 1.82
N HIS A 108 -6.11 16.42 2.98
CA HIS A 108 -5.46 15.93 4.20
C HIS A 108 -4.98 14.47 4.03
N LYS A 109 -5.78 13.62 3.38
CA LYS A 109 -5.45 12.21 3.07
C LYS A 109 -4.19 12.07 2.23
N ILE A 110 -4.11 12.81 1.11
CA ILE A 110 -2.99 12.76 0.17
C ILE A 110 -1.69 13.24 0.84
N TYR A 111 -1.76 14.33 1.61
CA TYR A 111 -0.60 14.83 2.33
C TYR A 111 -0.07 13.80 3.34
N LYS A 112 -0.94 13.16 4.11
CA LYS A 112 -0.53 12.16 5.10
C LYS A 112 0.06 10.90 4.46
N LEU A 113 -0.59 10.38 3.41
CA LEU A 113 -0.04 9.26 2.63
C LEU A 113 1.36 9.60 2.10
N ARG A 114 1.56 10.80 1.57
CA ARG A 114 2.86 11.28 1.10
C ARG A 114 3.92 11.29 2.21
N GLU A 115 3.57 11.74 3.41
CA GLU A 115 4.49 11.74 4.56
C GLU A 115 4.86 10.31 5.00
N PHE A 116 3.90 9.39 5.00
CA PHE A 116 4.17 7.98 5.30
C PHE A 116 5.08 7.33 4.25
N LEU A 117 4.79 7.52 2.96
CA LEU A 117 5.63 7.05 1.86
C LEU A 117 7.04 7.66 1.93
N LYS A 118 7.18 8.88 2.45
CA LYS A 118 8.49 9.51 2.71
C LYS A 118 9.30 8.74 3.72
N LYS A 119 8.72 8.44 4.89
CA LYS A 119 9.37 7.63 5.93
C LYS A 119 9.70 6.22 5.44
N LEU A 120 8.80 5.59 4.69
CA LEU A 120 9.04 4.25 4.13
C LEU A 120 10.21 4.24 3.12
N SER A 121 10.48 5.37 2.45
CA SER A 121 11.60 5.46 1.50
C SER A 121 12.97 5.39 2.18
N ASP A 122 13.04 5.59 3.50
CA ASP A 122 14.27 5.43 4.26
C ASP A 122 14.63 3.94 4.46
N SER A 123 13.65 3.03 4.27
CA SER A 123 13.79 1.59 4.48
C SER A 123 13.74 0.77 3.19
N PHE A 124 13.21 1.31 2.10
CA PHE A 124 13.00 0.58 0.85
C PHE A 124 13.66 1.28 -0.33
N ASP A 125 14.43 0.51 -1.10
CA ASP A 125 15.06 0.98 -2.33
C ASP A 125 14.01 1.29 -3.39
N GLU A 126 12.94 0.51 -3.45
CA GLU A 126 11.88 0.60 -4.46
C GLU A 126 10.50 0.47 -3.83
N ILE A 127 9.59 1.38 -4.20
CA ILE A 127 8.19 1.37 -3.77
C ILE A 127 7.29 1.39 -5.00
N TYR A 128 6.43 0.38 -5.11
CA TYR A 128 5.41 0.26 -6.14
C TYR A 128 4.04 0.44 -5.51
N ILE A 129 3.21 1.30 -6.09
CA ILE A 129 1.90 1.65 -5.56
C ILE A 129 0.84 1.17 -6.55
N ASP A 130 0.01 0.22 -6.09
CA ASP A 130 -1.18 -0.24 -6.80
C ASP A 130 -2.39 0.59 -6.38
N THR A 131 -3.23 0.97 -7.33
CA THR A 131 -4.37 1.87 -7.09
C THR A 131 -5.65 1.29 -7.65
N ALA A 132 -6.77 1.57 -6.99
CA ALA A 132 -8.12 1.28 -7.49
C ALA A 132 -8.36 1.85 -8.91
N PRO A 133 -9.33 1.33 -9.67
CA PRO A 133 -9.81 1.94 -10.93
C PRO A 133 -10.64 3.22 -10.66
N ALA A 134 -10.15 4.09 -9.79
CA ALA A 134 -10.79 5.33 -9.36
C ALA A 134 -9.71 6.34 -8.92
N LEU A 135 -10.07 7.63 -8.85
CA LEU A 135 -9.17 8.72 -8.43
C LEU A 135 -9.40 9.06 -6.95
N ASN A 136 -9.13 8.09 -6.07
CA ASN A 136 -9.48 8.22 -4.65
C ASN A 136 -8.26 8.55 -3.74
N PHE A 137 -7.05 8.46 -4.29
CA PHE A 137 -5.77 8.71 -3.63
C PHE A 137 -4.77 9.38 -4.56
#